data_AF-A0A3L6RCJ0-F1
#
_entry.id   AF-A0A3L6RCJ0-F1
#
_cell.length_a   1.000
_cell.length_b   1.000
_cell.length_c   1.000
_cell.angle_alpha   90.00
_cell.angle_beta   90.00
_cell.angle_gamma   90.00
#
_symmetry.space_group_name_H-M   'P 1'
#
loop_
_entity.id
_entity.type
_entity.pdbx_description
1 polymer ?
#
loop_
_entity_poly.entity_id
_entity_poly.type
_entity_poly.pdbx_seq_one_letter_code
_entity_poly.pdbx_strand_id
1 'polypeptide(L)'
;MTSGSPPGSPPSQGSQRKRGSTKDSVGLYAVQCYVCYKWRMIPTKEEFETLREKFTEDPWFCSRRPECSCDDPADIEYDSSRIWVIDKPNIPKPPPETERLVIMRRDFTKMDTYYVMPNGKRARCAGDVDKFLEANPEYKNRISVSDFNFAPPKVVEETVSHNSAWKAAKAKKQDKADASSAQK
;
A
#
# COMPACT_ATOMS: atom_id res chain seq x y z
N MET A 1 41.82 -41.24 36.51
CA MET A 1 41.68 -39.80 36.23
C MET A 1 41.02 -39.68 34.86
N THR A 2 39.69 -39.61 34.80
CA THR A 2 38.93 -39.48 33.56
C THR A 2 38.29 -38.10 33.53
N SER A 3 38.84 -37.22 32.70
CA SER A 3 38.39 -35.86 32.44
C SER A 3 37.14 -35.87 31.57
N GLY A 4 36.01 -35.44 32.11
CA GLY A 4 34.76 -35.22 31.37
C GLY A 4 34.66 -33.78 30.86
N SER A 5 34.41 -33.61 29.57
CA SER A 5 34.13 -32.32 28.92
C SER A 5 32.74 -31.78 29.28
N PRO A 6 32.53 -30.45 29.32
CA PRO A 6 31.23 -29.87 29.61
C PRO A 6 30.31 -29.85 28.37
N PRO A 7 28.98 -29.84 28.55
CA PRO A 7 28.02 -29.83 27.44
C PRO A 7 27.93 -28.44 26.79
N GLY A 8 27.90 -28.45 25.46
CA GLY A 8 27.81 -27.25 24.63
C GLY A 8 26.48 -26.50 24.78
N SER A 9 26.57 -25.17 24.70
CA SER A 9 25.43 -24.26 24.75
C SER A 9 24.48 -24.47 23.55
N PRO A 10 23.16 -24.28 23.73
CA PRO A 10 22.21 -24.44 22.63
C PRO A 10 22.34 -23.27 21.62
N PRO A 11 22.10 -23.52 20.33
CA PRO A 11 22.20 -22.50 19.28
C PRO A 11 21.13 -21.42 19.49
N SER A 12 21.54 -20.15 19.38
CA SER A 12 20.63 -19.01 19.48
C SER A 12 19.61 -19.07 18.34
N GLN A 13 18.33 -19.22 18.67
CA GLN A 13 17.25 -19.09 17.70
C GLN A 13 17.23 -17.64 17.20
N GLY A 14 17.68 -17.45 15.96
CA GLY A 14 17.56 -16.18 15.26
C GLY A 14 16.10 -15.72 15.29
N SER A 15 15.88 -14.49 15.73
CA SER A 15 14.57 -13.84 15.73
C SER A 15 13.97 -13.93 14.32
N GLN A 16 13.02 -14.84 14.12
CA GLN A 16 12.24 -14.89 12.90
C GLN A 16 11.49 -13.56 12.81
N ARG A 17 12.00 -12.65 11.98
CA ARG A 17 11.27 -11.43 11.58
C ARG A 17 9.91 -11.88 11.07
N LYS A 18 8.86 -11.67 11.87
CA LYS A 18 7.47 -11.97 11.48
C LYS A 18 7.23 -11.38 10.10
N ARG A 19 7.09 -12.25 9.10
CA ARG A 19 6.83 -11.89 7.70
C ARG A 19 5.65 -10.91 7.69
N GLY A 20 5.78 -9.79 6.96
CA GLY A 20 4.71 -8.78 6.86
C GLY A 20 3.40 -9.42 6.36
N SER A 21 2.27 -8.75 6.59
CA SER A 21 0.95 -9.24 6.16
C SER A 21 0.99 -9.70 4.71
N THR A 22 0.36 -10.84 4.43
CA THR A 22 0.24 -11.39 3.08
C THR A 22 -1.05 -10.97 2.39
N LYS A 23 -1.86 -10.08 2.97
CA LYS A 23 -3.12 -9.64 2.36
C LYS A 23 -3.13 -8.14 2.14
N ASP A 24 -3.87 -7.72 1.13
CA ASP A 24 -4.21 -6.32 0.89
C ASP A 24 -4.79 -5.72 2.18
N SER A 25 -4.34 -4.51 2.53
CA SER A 25 -4.80 -3.82 3.75
C SER A 25 -5.99 -2.91 3.50
N VAL A 26 -6.47 -2.79 2.25
CA VAL A 26 -7.63 -1.97 1.90
C VAL A 26 -8.93 -2.70 2.22
N GLY A 27 -9.80 -2.04 2.98
CA GLY A 27 -11.13 -2.56 3.31
C GLY A 27 -12.28 -1.95 2.51
N LEU A 28 -12.09 -0.75 1.95
CA LEU A 28 -13.09 -0.01 1.16
C LEU A 28 -12.39 0.81 0.09
N TYR A 29 -13.06 0.99 -1.05
CA TYR A 29 -12.63 1.90 -2.10
C TYR A 29 -13.61 3.06 -2.19
N ALA A 30 -13.11 4.26 -2.46
CA ALA A 30 -13.93 5.44 -2.62
C ALA A 30 -13.34 6.39 -3.66
N VAL A 31 -14.20 7.18 -4.28
CA VAL A 31 -13.84 8.26 -5.19
C VAL A 31 -14.51 9.55 -4.73
N GLN A 32 -13.87 10.69 -4.94
CA GLN A 32 -14.44 11.98 -4.64
C GLN A 32 -15.17 12.54 -5.86
N CYS A 33 -16.39 13.05 -5.67
CA CYS A 33 -17.07 13.79 -6.72
C CYS A 33 -16.38 15.12 -7.02
N TYR A 34 -16.14 15.41 -8.30
CA TYR A 34 -15.50 16.64 -8.73
C TYR A 34 -16.36 17.90 -8.50
N VAL A 35 -17.69 17.76 -8.35
CA VAL A 35 -18.62 18.89 -8.20
C VAL A 35 -18.93 19.18 -6.74
N CYS A 36 -19.42 18.19 -5.99
CA CYS A 36 -19.85 18.39 -4.61
C CYS A 36 -18.82 17.97 -3.57
N TYR A 37 -17.68 17.39 -3.99
CA TYR A 37 -16.59 16.92 -3.12
C TYR A 37 -16.96 15.83 -2.11
N LYS A 38 -18.17 15.28 -2.18
CA LYS A 38 -18.61 14.13 -1.38
C LYS A 38 -17.90 12.85 -1.85
N TRP A 39 -17.63 11.97 -0.90
CA TRP A 39 -17.02 10.66 -1.17
C TRP A 39 -18.08 9.62 -1.47
N ARG A 40 -17.82 8.84 -2.53
CA ARG A 40 -18.70 7.80 -3.05
C ARG A 40 -18.00 6.47 -3.02
N MET A 41 -18.66 5.45 -2.50
CA MET A 41 -18.06 4.11 -2.37
C MET A 41 -17.96 3.46 -3.73
N ILE A 42 -16.83 2.82 -4.00
CA ILE A 42 -16.63 2.02 -5.19
C ILE A 42 -16.72 0.54 -4.80
N PRO A 43 -17.67 -0.23 -5.36
CA PRO A 43 -17.93 -1.61 -4.95
C PRO A 43 -16.73 -2.56 -5.13
N THR A 44 -15.92 -2.35 -6.16
CA THR A 44 -14.84 -3.27 -6.53
C THR A 44 -13.50 -2.56 -6.68
N LYS A 45 -12.43 -3.32 -6.48
CA LYS A 45 -11.05 -2.85 -6.68
C LYS A 45 -10.82 -2.48 -8.14
N GLU A 46 -11.34 -3.29 -9.06
CA GLU A 46 -11.18 -3.14 -10.50
C GLU A 46 -11.83 -1.84 -11.01
N GLU A 47 -13.02 -1.49 -10.51
CA GLU A 47 -13.67 -0.21 -10.82
C GLU A 47 -12.85 0.95 -10.26
N PHE A 48 -12.37 0.85 -9.02
CA PHE A 48 -11.52 1.88 -8.41
C PHE A 48 -10.24 2.12 -9.22
N GLU A 49 -9.55 1.06 -9.63
CA GLU A 49 -8.33 1.16 -10.42
C GLU A 49 -8.60 1.77 -11.81
N THR A 50 -9.78 1.49 -12.41
CA THR A 50 -10.24 2.13 -13.66
C THR A 50 -10.39 3.63 -13.51
N LEU A 51 -11.06 4.07 -12.44
CA LEU A 51 -11.27 5.48 -12.18
C LEU A 51 -9.95 6.20 -11.87
N ARG A 52 -9.11 5.58 -11.05
CA ARG A 52 -7.81 6.13 -10.65
C ARG A 52 -6.86 6.32 -11.84
N GLU A 53 -6.82 5.37 -12.76
CA GLU A 53 -5.93 5.39 -13.94
C GLU A 53 -6.12 6.65 -14.79
N LYS A 54 -7.37 7.11 -14.93
CA LYS A 54 -7.74 8.25 -15.78
C LYS A 54 -8.18 9.47 -15.00
N PHE A 55 -7.97 9.50 -13.69
CA PHE A 55 -8.63 10.45 -12.79
C PHE A 55 -8.48 11.93 -13.18
N THR A 56 -7.33 12.33 -13.72
CA THR A 56 -7.10 13.72 -14.14
C THR A 56 -7.78 14.07 -15.46
N GLU A 57 -7.89 13.10 -16.38
CA GLU A 57 -8.50 13.27 -17.71
C GLU A 57 -10.01 13.08 -17.66
N ASP A 58 -10.47 12.18 -16.81
CA ASP A 58 -11.86 11.75 -16.65
C ASP A 58 -12.29 11.80 -15.17
N PRO A 59 -12.44 13.00 -14.57
CA PRO A 59 -12.83 13.15 -13.17
C PRO A 59 -14.19 12.52 -12.87
N TRP A 60 -14.39 12.00 -11.66
CA TRP A 60 -15.64 11.32 -11.32
C TRP A 60 -16.76 12.30 -10.90
N PHE A 61 -17.99 12.04 -11.35
CA PHE A 61 -19.19 12.84 -11.05
C PHE A 61 -20.33 11.96 -10.52
N CYS A 62 -21.13 12.45 -9.57
CA CYS A 62 -22.26 11.68 -9.01
C CYS A 62 -23.21 11.17 -10.08
N SER A 63 -23.46 11.99 -11.11
CA SER A 63 -24.33 11.65 -12.24
C SER A 63 -23.88 10.46 -13.09
N ARG A 64 -22.68 9.91 -12.87
CA ARG A 64 -22.24 8.65 -13.50
C ARG A 64 -23.01 7.45 -12.99
N ARG A 65 -23.61 7.54 -11.80
CA ARG A 65 -24.48 6.51 -11.24
C ARG A 65 -25.94 6.99 -11.31
N PRO A 66 -26.83 6.26 -11.99
CA PRO A 66 -28.24 6.63 -12.10
C PRO A 66 -28.93 6.88 -10.74
N GLU A 67 -28.50 6.16 -9.72
CA GLU A 67 -29.02 6.22 -8.35
C GLU A 67 -28.31 7.23 -7.44
N CYS A 68 -27.46 8.11 -7.98
CA CYS A 68 -26.68 9.06 -7.21
C CYS A 68 -26.71 10.47 -7.80
N SER A 69 -26.85 11.46 -6.94
CA SER A 69 -26.80 12.89 -7.25
C SER A 69 -25.85 13.63 -6.32
N CYS A 70 -25.58 14.91 -6.64
CA CYS A 70 -24.80 15.77 -5.77
C CYS A 70 -25.56 16.18 -4.50
N ASP A 71 -26.89 16.06 -4.49
CA ASP A 71 -27.73 16.42 -3.35
C ASP A 71 -27.77 15.29 -2.30
N ASP A 72 -27.59 14.04 -2.73
CA ASP A 72 -27.55 12.89 -1.82
C ASP A 72 -26.42 12.99 -0.79
N PRO A 73 -26.63 12.53 0.46
CA PRO A 73 -25.58 12.44 1.48
C PRO A 73 -24.38 11.63 0.99
N ALA A 74 -23.17 11.88 1.50
CA ALA A 74 -22.00 11.09 1.13
C ALA A 74 -22.18 9.61 1.53
N ASP A 75 -21.59 8.70 0.75
CA ASP A 75 -21.67 7.26 1.06
C ASP A 75 -20.75 6.93 2.25
N ILE A 76 -19.69 7.73 2.40
CA ILE A 76 -18.71 7.63 3.46
C ILE A 76 -18.25 9.04 3.85
N GLU A 77 -18.26 9.32 5.15
CA GLU A 77 -17.81 10.60 5.69
C GLU A 77 -16.28 10.62 5.83
N TYR A 78 -15.67 11.75 5.46
CA TYR A 78 -14.23 11.95 5.64
C TYR A 78 -13.94 12.32 7.09
N ASP A 79 -13.76 11.29 7.93
CA ASP A 79 -13.49 11.42 9.35
C ASP A 79 -12.34 10.50 9.82
N SER A 80 -12.08 10.50 11.13
CA SER A 80 -11.05 9.65 11.75
C SER A 80 -11.58 8.29 12.22
N SER A 81 -12.78 7.86 11.82
CA SER A 81 -13.30 6.52 12.15
C SER A 81 -12.53 5.41 11.45
N ARG A 82 -11.81 5.75 10.38
CA ARG A 82 -11.01 4.87 9.54
C ARG A 82 -9.71 5.55 9.16
N ILE A 83 -8.74 4.75 8.74
CA ILE A 83 -7.50 5.28 8.18
C ILE A 83 -7.69 5.54 6.70
N TRP A 84 -7.57 6.80 6.30
CA TRP A 84 -7.64 7.20 4.91
C TRP A 84 -6.27 7.12 4.27
N VAL A 85 -6.23 6.58 3.05
CA VAL A 85 -5.05 6.62 2.19
C VAL A 85 -5.45 7.07 0.80
N ILE A 86 -4.61 7.89 0.17
CA ILE A 86 -4.91 8.51 -1.12
C ILE A 86 -3.80 8.16 -2.10
N ASP A 87 -4.16 7.46 -3.18
CA ASP A 87 -3.26 7.18 -4.29
C ASP A 87 -2.90 8.50 -5.01
N LYS A 88 -1.70 8.56 -5.60
CA LYS A 88 -1.39 9.59 -6.59
C LYS A 88 -2.39 9.44 -7.76
N PRO A 89 -2.88 10.53 -8.38
CA PRO A 89 -3.68 10.41 -9.59
C PRO A 89 -2.92 9.69 -10.70
N ASN A 90 -3.67 9.01 -11.57
CA ASN A 90 -3.21 8.36 -12.80
C ASN A 90 -2.17 7.25 -12.57
N ILE A 91 -2.30 6.50 -11.48
CA ILE A 91 -1.55 5.24 -11.33
C ILE A 91 -2.22 4.20 -12.25
N PRO A 92 -1.47 3.56 -13.16
CA PRO A 92 -2.02 2.60 -14.13
C PRO A 92 -2.56 1.37 -13.41
N LYS A 93 -3.52 0.70 -14.06
CA LYS A 93 -3.94 -0.63 -13.61
C LYS A 93 -2.77 -1.61 -13.56
N PRO A 94 -2.82 -2.63 -12.68
CA PRO A 94 -1.88 -3.72 -12.77
C PRO A 94 -1.92 -4.37 -14.17
N PRO A 95 -0.77 -4.78 -14.72
CA PRO A 95 -0.74 -5.57 -15.95
C PRO A 95 -1.59 -6.84 -15.84
N PRO A 96 -2.08 -7.39 -16.97
CA PRO A 96 -2.85 -8.64 -16.97
C PRO A 96 -2.13 -9.76 -16.21
N GLU A 97 -2.91 -10.61 -15.53
CA GLU A 97 -2.41 -11.74 -14.72
C GLU A 97 -1.55 -11.32 -13.51
N THR A 98 -1.54 -10.02 -13.18
CA THR A 98 -0.91 -9.49 -11.96
C THR A 98 -1.92 -8.78 -11.08
N GLU A 99 -1.61 -8.65 -9.79
CA GLU A 99 -2.45 -7.93 -8.84
C GLU A 99 -1.63 -6.91 -8.05
N ARG A 100 -2.05 -5.64 -8.00
CA ARG A 100 -1.44 -4.64 -7.12
C ARG A 100 -1.96 -4.81 -5.70
N LEU A 101 -1.08 -4.94 -4.71
CA LEU A 101 -1.44 -4.96 -3.29
C LEU A 101 -0.87 -3.73 -2.59
N VAL A 102 -1.63 -3.12 -1.69
CA VAL A 102 -1.13 -2.08 -0.79
C VAL A 102 -1.23 -2.53 0.66
N ILE A 103 -0.12 -2.44 1.38
CA ILE A 103 0.01 -3.05 2.70
C ILE A 103 0.40 -1.99 3.72
N MET A 104 -0.43 -1.85 4.76
CA MET A 104 -0.18 -0.89 5.83
C MET A 104 0.96 -1.41 6.71
N ARG A 105 1.92 -0.54 7.02
CA ARG A 105 2.94 -0.85 8.02
C ARG A 105 2.32 -0.90 9.41
N ARG A 106 2.90 -1.72 10.30
CA ARG A 106 2.43 -1.87 11.68
C ARG A 106 2.44 -0.57 12.50
N ASP A 107 3.28 0.38 12.08
CA ASP A 107 3.38 1.69 12.71
C ASP A 107 2.45 2.75 12.09
N PHE A 108 1.65 2.37 11.09
CA PHE A 108 0.70 3.25 10.37
C PHE A 108 1.34 4.47 9.71
N THR A 109 2.66 4.53 9.59
CA THR A 109 3.36 5.71 9.06
C THR A 109 3.33 5.78 7.54
N LYS A 110 3.14 4.64 6.87
CA LYS A 110 3.09 4.53 5.41
C LYS A 110 2.51 3.19 4.96
N MET A 111 2.09 3.19 3.70
CA MET A 111 1.78 1.99 2.93
C MET A 111 3.00 1.54 2.11
N ASP A 112 3.08 0.25 1.83
CA ASP A 112 4.00 -0.34 0.87
C ASP A 112 3.20 -0.94 -0.30
N THR A 113 3.64 -0.72 -1.53
CA THR A 113 3.01 -1.30 -2.73
C THR A 113 3.77 -2.53 -3.20
N TYR A 114 3.04 -3.59 -3.53
CA TYR A 114 3.57 -4.82 -4.10
C TYR A 114 2.74 -5.19 -5.34
N TYR A 115 3.31 -6.03 -6.19
CA TYR A 115 2.56 -6.73 -7.23
C TYR A 115 2.70 -8.22 -7.04
N VAL A 116 1.59 -8.94 -7.09
CA VAL A 116 1.58 -10.40 -7.22
C VAL A 116 1.79 -10.72 -8.69
N MET A 117 2.88 -11.40 -8.99
CA MET A 117 3.23 -11.85 -10.33
C MET A 117 2.44 -13.12 -10.69
N PRO A 118 2.37 -13.53 -11.98
CA PRO A 118 1.58 -14.70 -12.41
C PRO A 118 1.94 -16.01 -11.69
N ASN A 119 3.17 -16.15 -11.20
CA ASN A 119 3.61 -17.31 -10.40
C ASN A 119 3.29 -17.20 -8.89
N GLY A 120 2.50 -16.21 -8.48
CA GLY A 120 2.12 -15.93 -7.10
C GLY A 120 3.20 -15.26 -6.23
N LYS A 121 4.42 -15.04 -6.74
CA LYS A 121 5.48 -14.31 -6.02
C LYS A 121 5.23 -12.81 -6.05
N ARG A 122 5.85 -12.08 -5.12
CA ARG A 122 5.73 -10.62 -5.06
C ARG A 122 6.92 -9.91 -5.66
N ALA A 123 6.63 -8.92 -6.49
CA ALA A 123 7.55 -7.84 -6.81
C ALA A 123 7.27 -6.64 -5.89
N ARG A 124 8.33 -6.01 -5.39
CA ARG A 124 8.27 -4.78 -4.56
C ARG A 124 8.97 -3.59 -5.21
N CYS A 125 9.62 -3.81 -6.35
CA CYS A 125 10.20 -2.78 -7.19
C CYS A 125 10.42 -3.32 -8.61
N ALA A 126 10.79 -2.42 -9.53
CA ALA A 126 11.14 -2.74 -10.91
C ALA A 126 12.16 -3.88 -11.03
N GLY A 127 13.23 -3.85 -10.22
CA GLY A 127 14.26 -4.90 -10.26
C GLY A 127 13.79 -6.30 -9.86
N ASP A 128 12.67 -6.44 -9.14
CA ASP A 128 12.06 -7.75 -8.92
C ASP A 128 11.25 -8.22 -10.14
N VAL A 129 10.64 -7.28 -10.87
CA VAL A 129 9.95 -7.56 -12.13
C VAL A 129 10.97 -8.00 -13.18
N ASP A 130 12.11 -7.30 -13.29
CA ASP A 130 13.21 -7.68 -14.19
C ASP A 130 13.66 -9.13 -13.93
N LYS A 131 13.97 -9.46 -12.68
CA LYS A 131 14.36 -10.82 -12.28
C LYS A 131 13.28 -11.86 -12.58
N PHE A 132 12.01 -11.49 -12.41
CA PHE A 132 10.89 -12.37 -12.77
C PHE A 132 10.88 -12.63 -14.28
N LEU A 133 11.01 -11.60 -15.11
CA LEU A 133 11.00 -11.72 -16.56
C LEU A 133 12.23 -12.46 -17.10
N GLU A 134 13.40 -12.29 -16.48
CA GLU A 134 14.61 -13.08 -16.79
C GLU A 134 14.39 -14.58 -16.52
N ALA A 135 13.76 -14.91 -15.39
CA ALA A 135 13.51 -16.29 -14.99
C ALA A 135 12.30 -16.94 -15.69
N ASN A 136 11.40 -16.14 -16.27
CA ASN A 136 10.16 -16.60 -16.93
C ASN A 136 10.00 -15.87 -18.29
N PRO A 137 10.84 -16.18 -19.30
CA PRO A 137 10.87 -15.43 -20.57
C PRO A 137 9.55 -15.42 -21.35
N GLU A 138 8.66 -16.39 -21.11
CA GLU A 138 7.34 -16.49 -21.74
C GLU A 138 6.43 -15.27 -21.46
N TYR A 139 6.67 -14.54 -20.36
CA TYR A 139 5.90 -13.34 -20.01
C TYR A 139 6.43 -12.05 -20.66
N LYS A 140 7.64 -12.06 -21.25
CA LYS A 140 8.28 -10.84 -21.81
C LYS A 140 7.49 -10.18 -22.95
N ASN A 141 6.64 -10.94 -23.64
CA ASN A 141 5.80 -10.42 -24.72
C ASN A 141 4.50 -9.76 -24.22
N ARG A 142 4.17 -9.90 -22.92
CA ARG A 142 2.89 -9.46 -22.34
C ARG A 142 3.06 -8.50 -21.17
N ILE A 143 4.21 -8.56 -20.49
CA ILE A 143 4.50 -7.78 -19.28
C ILE A 143 5.84 -7.06 -19.49
N SER A 144 5.83 -5.75 -19.34
CA SER A 144 7.02 -4.90 -19.28
C SER A 144 7.18 -4.29 -17.89
N VAL A 145 8.42 -3.98 -17.51
CA VAL A 145 8.73 -3.29 -16.24
C VAL A 145 8.10 -1.90 -16.20
N SER A 146 7.95 -1.25 -17.35
CA SER A 146 7.29 0.06 -17.50
C SER A 146 5.82 0.07 -17.10
N ASP A 147 5.18 -1.10 -17.10
CA ASP A 147 3.74 -1.22 -16.86
C ASP A 147 3.41 -1.21 -15.35
N PHE A 148 4.44 -1.24 -14.50
CA PHE A 148 4.30 -1.27 -13.05
C PHE A 148 4.56 0.10 -12.42
N ASN A 149 3.74 0.44 -11.42
CA ASN A 149 3.92 1.65 -10.64
C ASN A 149 3.87 1.34 -9.13
N PHE A 150 5.04 1.44 -8.50
CA PHE A 150 5.22 1.11 -7.08
C PHE A 150 4.95 2.31 -6.13
N ALA A 151 4.37 3.40 -6.63
CA ALA A 151 4.01 4.53 -5.77
C ALA A 151 2.95 4.10 -4.74
N PRO A 152 3.24 4.20 -3.43
CA PRO A 152 2.27 3.88 -2.40
C PRO A 152 1.25 4.99 -2.22
N PRO A 153 0.00 4.65 -1.83
CA PRO A 153 -0.95 5.66 -1.41
C PRO A 153 -0.42 6.35 -0.15
N LYS A 154 -0.65 7.66 -0.07
CA LYS A 154 -0.24 8.47 1.08
C LYS A 154 -1.23 8.29 2.21
N VAL A 155 -0.73 8.04 3.41
CA VAL A 155 -1.56 8.02 4.62
C VAL A 155 -1.97 9.44 4.96
N VAL A 156 -3.27 9.64 5.18
CA VAL A 156 -3.82 10.91 5.63
C VAL A 156 -3.58 11.06 7.13
N GLU A 157 -2.71 12.00 7.51
CA GLU A 157 -2.21 12.10 8.88
C GLU A 157 -3.31 12.39 9.90
N GLU A 158 -4.30 13.24 9.61
CA GLU A 158 -5.39 13.52 10.55
C GLU A 158 -6.12 12.25 10.99
N THR A 159 -6.26 11.27 10.10
CA THR A 159 -7.02 10.03 10.34
C THR A 159 -6.26 8.97 11.14
N VAL A 160 -4.92 9.09 11.25
CA VAL A 160 -4.06 8.18 12.03
C VAL A 160 -3.46 8.81 13.27
N SER A 161 -3.57 10.13 13.41
CA SER A 161 -2.92 10.93 14.46
C SER A 161 -3.22 10.47 15.89
N HIS A 162 -4.39 9.88 16.13
CA HIS A 162 -4.79 9.36 17.43
C HIS A 162 -4.18 7.99 17.78
N ASN A 163 -3.65 7.27 16.78
CA ASN A 163 -3.10 5.92 16.95
C ASN A 163 -1.77 5.93 17.72
N SER A 164 -1.68 5.13 18.79
CA SER A 164 -0.50 5.09 19.65
C SER A 164 0.77 4.59 18.95
N ALA A 165 0.65 3.62 18.04
CA ALA A 165 1.78 3.11 17.28
C ALA A 165 2.34 4.16 16.29
N TRP A 166 1.44 4.94 15.67
CA TRP A 166 1.83 6.08 14.82
C TRP A 166 2.55 7.16 15.63
N LYS A 167 2.01 7.54 16.80
CA LYS A 167 2.63 8.53 17.70
C LYS A 167 4.03 8.10 18.13
N ALA A 168 4.17 6.84 18.56
CA ALA A 168 5.45 6.27 18.97
C ALA A 168 6.48 6.26 17.83
N ALA A 169 6.05 5.99 16.60
CA ALA A 169 6.92 6.01 15.43
C ALA A 169 7.35 7.41 15.02
N LYS A 170 6.45 8.41 15.11
CA LYS A 170 6.76 9.82 14.85
C LYS A 170 7.74 10.38 15.88
N ALA A 171 7.54 10.10 17.18
CA ALA A 171 8.48 10.50 18.24
C ALA A 171 9.89 9.96 17.98
N LYS A 172 10.02 8.65 17.70
CA LYS A 172 11.32 8.04 17.35
C LYS A 172 11.98 8.64 16.12
N LYS A 173 11.20 9.19 15.17
CA LYS A 173 11.74 9.85 13.98
C LYS A 173 12.26 11.25 14.32
N GLN A 174 11.56 11.97 15.20
CA GLN A 174 11.98 13.27 15.70
C GLN A 174 13.30 13.16 16.48
N ASP A 175 13.37 12.24 17.44
CA ASP A 175 14.59 12.00 18.25
C ASP A 175 15.83 11.74 17.36
N LYS A 176 15.65 11.00 16.26
CA LYS A 176 16.72 10.73 15.29
C LYS A 176 17.12 11.95 14.47
N ALA A 177 16.16 12.79 14.09
CA ALA A 177 16.43 14.02 13.35
C ALA A 177 17.19 15.03 14.21
N ASP A 178 16.81 15.14 15.49
CA ASP A 178 17.45 16.02 16.46
C ASP A 178 18.87 15.53 16.78
N ALA A 179 19.05 14.22 16.99
CA ALA A 179 20.38 13.62 17.18
C ALA A 179 21.30 13.84 15.96
N SER A 180 20.79 13.69 14.74
CA SER A 180 21.57 13.93 13.52
C SER A 180 21.91 15.41 13.29
N SER A 181 21.13 16.33 13.84
CA SER A 181 21.37 17.77 13.73
C SER A 181 22.36 18.26 14.78
N ALA A 182 22.43 17.61 15.94
CA ALA A 182 23.41 17.90 16.99
C ALA A 182 24.84 17.39 16.68
N GLN A 183 25.02 16.59 15.63
CA GLN A 183 26.32 16.06 15.18
C GLN A 183 26.94 16.84 14.01
N LYS A 184 26.32 17.95 13.59
CA LYS A 184 26.83 18.86 12.56
C LYS A 184 27.18 20.21 13.18
#